data_AF-A0A845RXP3-F1
#
_entry.id   AF-A0A845RXP3-F1
#
_cell.length_a   1.000
_cell.length_b   1.000
_cell.length_c   1.000
_cell.angle_alpha   90.00
_cell.angle_beta   90.00
_cell.angle_gamma   90.00
#
_symmetry.space_group_name_H-M   'P 1'
#
loop_
_entity.id
_entity.type
_entity.pdbx_description
1 polymer ?
#
loop_
_entity_poly.entity_id
_entity_poly.type
_entity_poly.pdbx_seq_one_letter_code
_entity_poly.pdbx_strand_id
1 'polypeptide(L)' 'MLFKNINFILVRPQLGENIGAAARSLKNFNFENLRLVSPRDSWPNKRATYTAVDAKDIVHKAKVFLNNDQAVSDLN' A
#
# COMPACT_ATOMS: atom_id res chain seq x y z
N MET A 1 -6.53 -12.95 13.69
CA MET A 1 -6.67 -11.60 14.30
C MET A 1 -5.95 -10.62 13.38
N LEU A 2 -6.57 -9.50 13.00
CA LEU A 2 -5.98 -8.49 12.09
C LEU A 2 -5.31 -7.37 12.90
N PHE A 3 -4.15 -6.91 12.47
CA PHE A 3 -3.44 -5.77 13.08
C PHE A 3 -3.93 -4.45 12.49
N LYS A 4 -5.06 -3.96 12.99
CA LYS A 4 -5.75 -2.78 12.43
C LYS A 4 -5.07 -1.43 12.69
N ASN A 5 -4.16 -1.36 13.67
CA ASN A 5 -3.52 -0.10 14.06
C ASN A 5 -2.12 0.09 13.44
N ILE A 6 -1.58 -0.93 12.76
CA ILE A 6 -0.27 -0.85 12.11
C ILE A 6 -0.49 -0.40 10.67
N ASN A 7 0.26 0.61 10.24
CA ASN A 7 0.20 1.18 8.89
C ASN A 7 1.56 1.03 8.21
N PHE A 8 1.56 0.57 6.95
CA PHE A 8 2.76 0.48 6.13
C PHE A 8 2.74 1.59 5.10
N ILE A 9 3.79 2.43 5.08
CA ILE A 9 3.88 3.59 4.20
C ILE A 9 5.03 3.38 3.20
N LEU A 10 4.71 3.25 1.91
CA LEU A 10 5.72 3.21 0.86
C LEU A 10 5.94 4.62 0.32
N VAL A 11 7.13 5.16 0.53
CA VAL A 11 7.50 6.52 0.09
C VAL A 11 8.17 6.47 -1.27
N ARG A 12 7.59 7.16 -2.25
CA ARG A 12 8.02 7.22 -3.65
C ARG A 12 8.32 5.85 -4.25
N PRO A 13 7.40 4.86 -4.15
CA PRO A 13 7.62 3.55 -4.78
C PRO A 13 7.76 3.71 -6.30
N GLN A 14 8.73 3.00 -6.87
CA GLN A 14 9.11 3.16 -8.27
C GLN A 14 8.33 2.23 -9.22
N LEU A 15 8.03 1.01 -8.79
CA LEU A 15 7.38 -0.01 -9.63
C LEU A 15 6.06 -0.46 -8.98
N GLY A 16 4.99 -0.51 -9.78
CA GLY A 16 3.71 -1.07 -9.33
C GLY A 16 3.85 -2.51 -8.86
N GLU A 17 4.72 -3.29 -9.50
CA GLU A 17 5.08 -4.66 -9.15
C GLU A 17 5.57 -4.79 -7.71
N ASN A 18 6.39 -3.85 -7.24
CA ASN A 18 6.90 -3.84 -5.86
C ASN A 18 5.78 -3.49 -4.86
N ILE A 19 4.83 -2.64 -5.26
CA ILE A 19 3.68 -2.30 -4.42
C ILE A 19 2.77 -3.53 -4.26
N GLY A 20 2.51 -4.27 -5.33
CA GLY A 20 1.73 -5.50 -5.26
C GLY A 20 2.44 -6.61 -4.46
N ALA A 21 3.75 -6.78 -4.64
CA ALA A 21 4.54 -7.71 -3.83
C ALA A 21 4.50 -7.33 -2.34
N ALA A 22 4.60 -6.04 -2.00
CA ALA A 22 4.45 -5.56 -0.63
C ALA A 22 3.05 -5.88 -0.08
N ALA A 23 1.98 -5.59 -0.83
CA ALA A 23 0.62 -5.93 -0.45
C ALA A 23 0.44 -7.43 -0.16
N ARG A 24 1.05 -8.30 -0.97
CA ARG A 24 1.06 -9.75 -0.74
C ARG A 24 1.74 -10.12 0.59
N SER A 25 2.89 -9.52 0.88
CA SER A 25 3.57 -9.72 2.17
C SER A 25 2.69 -9.25 3.34
N LEU A 26 2.05 -8.09 3.24
CA LEU A 26 1.13 -7.60 4.28
C LEU A 26 0.02 -8.61 4.58
N LYS A 27 -0.63 -9.13 3.53
CA LYS A 27 -1.71 -10.10 3.68
C LYS A 27 -1.26 -11.39 4.36
N ASN A 28 -0.08 -11.91 4.00
CA ASN A 28 0.48 -13.12 4.61
C ASN A 28 0.70 -13.00 6.12
N PHE A 29 0.90 -11.78 6.63
CA PHE A 29 1.11 -11.51 8.05
C PHE A 29 -0.11 -10.84 8.72
N ASN A 30 -1.29 -10.92 8.12
CA ASN A 30 -2.54 -10.34 8.64
C ASN A 30 -2.49 -8.81 8.85
N PHE A 31 -1.77 -8.09 7.99
CA PHE A 31 -1.82 -6.64 7.87
C PHE A 31 -2.67 -6.23 6.66
N GLU A 32 -3.38 -5.11 6.77
CA GLU A 32 -4.25 -4.63 5.69
C GLU A 32 -4.04 -3.15 5.32
N ASN A 33 -3.38 -2.35 6.17
CA ASN A 33 -3.25 -0.91 5.97
C ASN A 33 -1.98 -0.57 5.15
N LEU A 34 -2.18 -0.27 3.87
CA LEU A 34 -1.15 0.23 2.97
C LEU A 34 -1.40 1.69 2.62
N ARG A 35 -0.35 2.51 2.71
CA ARG A 35 -0.35 3.92 2.30
C ARG A 35 0.79 4.15 1.31
N LEU A 36 0.55 4.97 0.29
CA LEU A 36 1.54 5.30 -0.74
C LEU A 36 1.77 6.82 -0.72
N VAL A 37 3.02 7.25 -0.70
CA VAL A 37 3.38 8.66 -0.83
C VAL A 37 4.04 8.88 -2.18
N SER A 38 3.47 9.74 -3.01
CA SER A 38 4.00 10.13 -4.33
C SER A 38 4.52 8.93 -5.16
N PRO A 39 3.73 7.87 -5.41
CA PRO A 39 4.15 6.77 -6.27
C PRO A 39 4.58 7.32 -7.65
N ARG A 40 5.65 6.77 -8.23
CA ARG A 40 6.18 7.26 -9.51
C ARG A 40 5.14 7.12 -10.63
N ASP A 41 4.52 5.95 -10.69
CA ASP A 41 3.48 5.64 -11.66
C ASP A 41 2.12 6.07 -11.11
N SER A 42 1.22 6.51 -12.00
CA SER A 42 -0.15 6.90 -11.62
C SER A 42 -0.90 5.78 -10.91
N TRP A 43 -1.73 6.15 -9.92
CA TRP A 43 -2.59 5.24 -9.19
C TRP A 43 -4.06 5.41 -9.61
N PRO A 44 -4.85 4.33 -9.79
CA PRO A 44 -4.52 2.91 -9.59
C PRO A 44 -3.56 2.34 -10.64
N ASN A 45 -2.75 1.35 -10.24
CA ASN A 45 -1.76 0.71 -11.10
C ASN A 45 -2.09 -0.77 -11.36
N LYS A 46 -2.35 -1.14 -12.61
CA LYS A 46 -2.68 -2.53 -13.00
C LYS A 46 -1.59 -3.52 -12.61
N ARG A 47 -0.31 -3.15 -12.71
CA ARG A 47 0.82 -4.04 -12.37
C ARG A 47 0.85 -4.35 -10.87
N ALA A 48 0.47 -3.41 -10.03
CA ALA A 48 0.29 -3.65 -8.59
C ALA A 48 -0.84 -4.65 -8.33
N THR A 49 -1.98 -4.53 -9.01
CA THR A 49 -3.09 -5.49 -8.87
C THR A 49 -2.70 -6.90 -9.35
N TYR A 50 -1.95 -7.03 -10.44
CA TYR A 50 -1.49 -8.33 -10.94
C TYR A 50 -0.51 -9.01 -9.98
N THR A 51 0.46 -8.27 -9.47
CA THR A 51 1.51 -8.82 -8.58
C THR A 51 1.04 -9.05 -7.15
N ALA A 52 -0.09 -8.46 -6.75
CA ALA A 52 -0.70 -8.67 -5.43
C ALA A 52 -1.37 -10.05 -5.25
N VAL A 53 -1.67 -10.78 -6.33
CA VAL A 53 -2.33 -12.11 -6.29
C VAL A 53 -3.62 -12.06 -5.49
N ASP A 54 -3.69 -12.67 -4.29
CA ASP A 54 -4.88 -12.64 -3.44
C ASP A 54 -5.01 -11.36 -2.62
N ALA A 55 -3.97 -10.52 -2.57
CA ALA A 55 -3.93 -9.26 -1.81
C ALA A 55 -4.44 -8.03 -2.60
N LYS A 56 -5.28 -8.24 -3.62
CA LYS A 56 -5.87 -7.15 -4.42
C LYS A 56 -6.70 -6.20 -3.56
N ASP A 57 -7.31 -6.71 -2.49
CA ASP A 57 -8.07 -5.91 -1.54
C ASP A 57 -7.20 -4.86 -0.84
N ILE A 58 -5.96 -5.18 -0.48
CA ILE A 58 -5.01 -4.22 0.12
C ILE A 58 -4.60 -3.17 -0.91
N VAL A 59 -4.35 -3.57 -2.16
CA VAL A 59 -4.06 -2.62 -3.26
C VAL A 59 -5.24 -1.67 -3.49
N HIS A 60 -6.46 -2.18 -3.56
CA HIS A 60 -7.65 -1.35 -3.79
C HIS A 60 -7.97 -0.41 -2.60
N LYS A 61 -7.69 -0.85 -1.37
CA LYS A 61 -7.85 -0.03 -0.16
C LYS A 61 -6.69 0.94 0.09
N ALA A 62 -5.58 0.84 -0.66
CA ALA A 62 -4.40 1.64 -0.41
C ALA A 62 -4.70 3.13 -0.59
N LYS A 63 -4.35 3.93 0.42
CA LYS A 63 -4.51 5.39 0.39
C LYS A 63 -3.27 6.03 -0.25
N VAL A 64 -3.47 7.00 -1.13
CA VAL A 64 -2.37 7.73 -1.80
C VAL A 64 -2.31 9.16 -1.27
N PHE A 65 -1.11 9.62 -0.92
CA PHE A 65 -0.83 10.93 -0.35
C PHE A 65 0.22 11.68 -1.17
N LEU A 66 0.18 13.01 -1.10
CA LEU A 66 1.13 13.85 -1.81
C LEU A 66 2.49 13.93 -1.10
N ASN A 67 2.51 13.87 0.23
CA ASN A 67 3.71 13.99 1.06
C ASN A 67 3.61 13.15 2.35
N ASN A 68 4.72 13.10 3.09
CA ASN A 68 4.82 12.31 4.31
C ASN A 68 3.90 12.82 5.42
N ASP A 69 3.76 14.13 5.58
CA ASP A 69 2.96 14.75 6.65
C ASP A 69 1.49 14.32 6.55
N GLN A 70 0.91 14.36 5.34
CA GLN A 70 -0.44 13.86 5.08
C GLN A 70 -0.57 12.36 5.33
N ALA A 71 0.47 11.58 5.04
CA ALA A 71 0.43 10.14 5.21
C ALA A 71 0.48 9.68 6.68
N VAL A 72 0.81 10.59 7.61
CA VAL A 72 0.90 10.29 9.05
C VAL A 72 -0.07 11.11 9.90
N SER A 73 -0.80 12.08 9.33
CA SER A 73 -1.59 13.07 10.09
C SER A 73 -2.72 12.49 10.94
N ASP A 74 -3.22 11.30 10.60
CA ASP A 74 -4.30 10.58 11.30
C ASP A 74 -3.80 9.36 12.10
N LEU A 75 -2.48 9.21 12.27
CA LEU A 75 -1.87 8.15 13.07
C LEU A 75 -1.68 8.64 14.52
N ASN A 76 -2.04 7.79 15.48
CA ASN A 76 -1.88 8.04 16.93
C ASN A 76 -0.60 7.42 17.48
#